data_AF-A0A0D0DF41-F1
#
_entry.id   AF-A0A0D0DF41-F1
#
_cell.length_a   1.000
_cell.length_b   1.000
_cell.length_c   1.000
_cell.angle_alpha   90.00
_cell.angle_beta   90.00
_cell.angle_gamma   90.00
#
_symmetry.space_group_name_H-M   'P 1'
#
loop_
_entity.id
_entity.type
_entity.pdbx_description
1 polymer ?
#
loop_
_entity_poly.entity_id
_entity_poly.type
_entity_poly.pdbx_seq_one_letter_code
_entity_poly.pdbx_strand_id
1 'polypeptide(L)'
;MDYSLVNALQYNMQGICHVISFYDINCTYMRKLRQHVGNNEFLNFPKDMEIAPGIRIWHVHGHQLQCFSRYAPLYIEGAGWIDGEVIETLWSILNVVSRSTHGMSSPHGQELLDFQMNDSNFMKMICMGRHLATKWKNELLAPRAAGRAFDNLNSGIPEAERGDWMDMEHATLNTQVDDPSTMDIFQLKTNKAASIQTVEMDLLGQHASSVETPQGTVTWLAQGLSIEESATHVMKNKRSLKSTAIDIQKLVVAIRMDWLSSNISKFIDAATTYMGSTIEYHDDTTADESESEWEEQNEDPHSDLPLPFIHLPALPLSSSLGCRNCNEHGLAALAELELQLCIGQVNDTIHSICFTLADKAVLFHTKVCHTSNQSGNTCTWGKVHQADTVLSRHAQIYRKYQKAMVALEADETLLERYKPLADQYLKVMTAISDPNGSIHHMADLTWFWTMDIPRDAQESDWMSECRLYICSGQFKLIEVLSLPHKLAVHKGSPGSMD
;
A
#
# COMPACT_ATOMS: atom_id res chain seq x y z
N MET A 1 -25.25 -4.17 -25.40
CA MET A 1 -25.01 -3.05 -24.48
C MET A 1 -25.38 -1.73 -25.14
N ASP A 2 -24.80 -1.40 -26.29
CA ASP A 2 -25.02 -0.14 -27.03
C ASP A 2 -26.51 0.15 -27.24
N TYR A 3 -27.27 -0.84 -27.74
CA TYR A 3 -28.72 -0.74 -27.91
C TYR A 3 -29.45 -0.39 -26.60
N SER A 4 -29.14 -1.10 -25.51
CA SER A 4 -29.79 -0.90 -24.21
C SER A 4 -29.49 0.48 -23.63
N LEU A 5 -28.22 0.93 -23.73
CA LEU A 5 -27.79 2.23 -23.27
C LEU A 5 -28.48 3.34 -24.07
N VAL A 6 -28.42 3.31 -25.40
CA VAL A 6 -29.02 4.34 -26.26
C VAL A 6 -30.53 4.44 -26.04
N ASN A 7 -31.25 3.32 -25.94
CA ASN A 7 -32.68 3.35 -25.65
C ASN A 7 -32.98 3.90 -24.25
N ALA A 8 -32.17 3.57 -23.25
CA ALA A 8 -32.33 4.14 -21.91
C ALA A 8 -32.13 5.66 -21.92
N LEU A 9 -31.15 6.16 -22.68
CA LEU A 9 -30.88 7.59 -22.83
C LEU A 9 -31.98 8.34 -23.62
N GLN A 10 -32.78 7.63 -24.42
CA GLN A 10 -33.90 8.22 -25.17
C GLN A 10 -35.22 8.19 -24.38
N TYR A 11 -35.35 7.32 -23.38
CA TYR A 11 -36.60 7.09 -22.66
C TYR A 11 -36.78 8.08 -21.50
N ASN A 12 -37.73 9.02 -21.61
CA ASN A 12 -38.07 10.00 -20.56
C ASN A 12 -36.91 10.88 -20.07
N MET A 13 -35.90 11.13 -20.91
CA MET A 13 -34.72 11.94 -20.58
C MET A 13 -34.80 13.39 -21.10
N GLN A 14 -36.00 13.89 -21.43
CA GLN A 14 -36.16 15.27 -21.93
C GLN A 14 -35.71 16.29 -20.89
N GLY A 15 -34.82 17.21 -21.29
CA GLY A 15 -34.26 18.25 -20.42
C GLY A 15 -33.02 17.82 -19.61
N ILE A 16 -32.60 16.55 -19.70
CA ILE A 16 -31.37 16.08 -19.07
C ILE A 16 -30.21 16.23 -20.06
N CYS A 17 -29.24 17.08 -19.71
CA CYS A 17 -28.10 17.40 -20.57
C CYS A 17 -26.83 16.63 -20.20
N HIS A 18 -26.75 16.05 -19.00
CA HIS A 18 -25.57 15.38 -18.50
C HIS A 18 -25.95 14.03 -17.86
N VAL A 19 -25.28 12.95 -18.26
CA VAL A 19 -25.51 11.59 -17.76
C VAL A 19 -24.18 10.95 -17.41
N ILE A 20 -24.10 10.42 -16.19
CA ILE A 20 -22.95 9.62 -15.75
C ILE A 20 -23.31 8.15 -15.94
N SER A 21 -22.54 7.45 -16.75
CA SER A 21 -22.74 6.03 -17.01
C SER A 21 -21.70 5.22 -16.25
N PHE A 22 -22.13 4.33 -15.36
CA PHE A 22 -21.24 3.42 -14.66
C PHE A 22 -21.20 2.04 -15.32
N TYR A 23 -20.00 1.58 -15.67
CA TYR A 23 -19.75 0.24 -16.16
C TYR A 23 -18.28 -0.14 -15.92
N ASP A 24 -18.02 -1.39 -15.57
CA ASP A 24 -16.72 -1.81 -15.04
C ASP A 24 -15.61 -1.58 -16.07
N ILE A 25 -15.89 -1.82 -17.35
CA ILE A 25 -14.92 -1.64 -18.45
C ILE A 25 -15.09 -0.33 -19.23
N ASN A 26 -15.65 0.72 -18.61
CA ASN A 26 -15.90 1.99 -19.28
C ASN A 26 -14.66 2.66 -19.88
N CYS A 27 -13.47 2.43 -19.28
CA CYS A 27 -12.19 2.89 -19.83
C CYS A 27 -11.92 2.38 -21.26
N THR A 28 -12.55 1.27 -21.66
CA THR A 28 -12.41 0.67 -22.99
C THR A 28 -13.70 0.83 -23.80
N TYR A 29 -14.85 0.59 -23.17
CA TYR A 29 -16.16 0.59 -23.82
C TYR A 29 -16.52 1.97 -24.38
N MET A 30 -16.40 3.03 -23.56
CA MET A 30 -16.85 4.37 -23.94
C MET A 30 -16.01 4.98 -25.06
N ARG A 31 -14.72 4.62 -25.13
CA ARG A 31 -13.83 5.02 -26.24
C ARG A 31 -14.35 4.58 -27.61
N LYS A 32 -14.96 3.39 -27.68
CA LYS A 32 -15.48 2.82 -28.93
C LYS A 32 -16.97 3.11 -29.14
N LEU A 33 -17.70 3.45 -28.09
CA LEU A 33 -19.14 3.64 -28.15
C LEU A 33 -19.55 4.74 -29.15
N ARG A 34 -18.90 5.90 -29.13
CA ARG A 34 -19.20 6.98 -30.10
C ARG A 34 -18.98 6.52 -31.55
N GLN A 35 -17.94 5.74 -31.80
CA GLN A 35 -17.66 5.15 -33.11
C GLN A 35 -18.73 4.11 -33.51
N HIS A 36 -19.10 3.22 -32.59
CA HIS A 36 -20.10 2.19 -32.86
C HIS A 36 -21.48 2.79 -33.16
N VAL A 37 -21.92 3.78 -32.37
CA VAL A 37 -23.22 4.45 -32.58
C VAL A 37 -23.17 5.31 -33.84
N GLY A 38 -22.09 6.05 -34.08
CA GLY A 38 -21.95 6.88 -35.28
C GLY A 38 -21.92 6.08 -36.59
N ASN A 39 -21.44 4.83 -36.55
CA ASN A 39 -21.43 3.93 -37.71
C ASN A 39 -22.73 3.11 -37.86
N ASN A 40 -23.71 3.31 -36.98
CA ASN A 40 -24.96 2.54 -36.95
C ASN A 40 -26.13 3.37 -37.48
N GLU A 41 -26.94 2.80 -38.36
CA GLU A 41 -28.10 3.49 -38.93
C GLU A 41 -29.32 3.60 -37.98
N PHE A 42 -29.38 2.73 -36.96
CA PHE A 42 -30.55 2.58 -36.08
C PHE A 42 -30.36 3.20 -34.69
N LEU A 43 -29.12 3.47 -34.28
CA LEU A 43 -28.79 4.03 -32.97
C LEU A 43 -28.34 5.47 -33.10
N ASN A 44 -28.97 6.36 -32.33
CA ASN A 44 -28.59 7.77 -32.29
C ASN A 44 -28.58 8.26 -30.86
N PHE A 45 -27.52 8.97 -30.46
CA PHE A 45 -27.53 9.65 -29.19
C PHE A 45 -28.56 10.79 -29.17
N PRO A 46 -29.17 11.08 -28.00
CA PRO A 46 -29.91 12.33 -27.82
C PRO A 46 -29.01 13.52 -28.16
N LYS A 47 -29.54 14.50 -28.89
CA LYS A 47 -28.80 15.73 -29.20
C LYS A 47 -28.48 16.47 -27.90
N ASP A 48 -27.29 17.03 -27.83
CA ASP A 48 -26.83 17.89 -26.73
C ASP A 48 -26.74 17.19 -25.35
N MET A 49 -26.60 15.87 -25.33
CA MET A 49 -26.40 15.09 -24.10
C MET A 49 -24.94 14.68 -23.95
N GLU A 50 -24.31 15.13 -22.87
CA GLU A 50 -23.00 14.69 -22.45
C GLU A 50 -23.08 13.39 -21.66
N ILE A 51 -22.25 12.40 -22.02
CA ILE A 51 -22.20 11.10 -21.35
C ILE A 51 -20.81 10.96 -20.71
N ALA A 52 -20.74 11.15 -19.39
CA ALA A 52 -19.52 10.99 -18.62
C ALA A 52 -19.31 9.50 -18.27
N PRO A 53 -18.16 8.91 -18.65
CA PRO A 53 -17.84 7.53 -18.31
C PRO A 53 -17.39 7.43 -16.85
N GLY A 54 -18.02 6.56 -16.07
CA GLY A 54 -17.59 6.21 -14.72
C GLY A 54 -17.31 4.73 -14.56
N ILE A 55 -16.36 4.38 -13.71
CA ILE A 55 -16.11 3.02 -13.22
C ILE A 55 -16.43 3.03 -11.73
N ARG A 56 -17.10 1.99 -11.26
CA ARG A 56 -17.49 1.86 -9.86
C ARG A 56 -16.26 1.88 -8.96
N ILE A 57 -16.36 2.48 -7.77
CA ILE A 57 -15.20 2.72 -6.89
C ILE A 57 -14.46 1.44 -6.52
N TRP A 58 -15.18 0.33 -6.35
CA TRP A 58 -14.57 -0.95 -6.01
C TRP A 58 -13.90 -1.64 -7.20
N HIS A 59 -14.39 -1.36 -8.41
CA HIS A 59 -13.85 -1.92 -9.65
C HIS A 59 -12.65 -1.13 -10.20
N VAL A 60 -12.66 0.20 -10.08
CA VAL A 60 -11.62 1.06 -10.67
C VAL A 60 -10.22 0.78 -10.13
N HIS A 61 -10.11 0.29 -8.89
CA HIS A 61 -8.83 -0.13 -8.30
C HIS A 61 -8.21 -1.37 -8.97
N GLY A 62 -9.00 -2.19 -9.65
CA GLY A 62 -8.53 -3.32 -10.46
C GLY A 62 -8.01 -2.93 -11.84
N HIS A 63 -8.15 -1.66 -12.22
CA HIS A 63 -7.70 -1.14 -13.50
C HIS A 63 -6.27 -0.59 -13.42
N GLN A 64 -5.76 -0.11 -14.56
CA GLN A 64 -4.51 0.66 -14.60
C GLN A 64 -4.62 1.87 -13.67
N LEU A 65 -3.51 2.28 -13.06
CA LEU A 65 -3.48 3.38 -12.06
C LEU A 65 -4.18 4.65 -12.56
N GLN A 66 -3.93 5.01 -13.82
CA GLN A 66 -4.56 6.14 -14.49
C GLN A 66 -6.09 6.07 -14.59
N CYS A 67 -6.70 4.89 -14.52
CA CYS A 67 -8.16 4.79 -14.54
C CYS A 67 -8.80 5.37 -13.27
N PHE A 68 -8.06 5.44 -12.15
CA PHE A 68 -8.56 5.97 -10.90
C PHE A 68 -8.91 7.45 -11.02
N SER A 69 -7.96 8.29 -11.41
CA SER A 69 -8.20 9.72 -11.64
C SER A 69 -9.20 9.97 -12.77
N ARG A 70 -9.20 9.13 -13.81
CA ARG A 70 -10.00 9.34 -15.03
C ARG A 70 -11.47 8.96 -14.91
N TYR A 71 -11.79 7.94 -14.10
CA TYR A 71 -13.11 7.31 -14.14
C TYR A 71 -13.71 7.01 -12.76
N ALA A 72 -12.99 7.22 -11.65
CA ALA A 72 -13.61 7.02 -10.34
C ALA A 72 -14.75 8.02 -10.11
N PRO A 73 -15.85 7.63 -9.44
CA PRO A 73 -17.00 8.51 -9.21
C PRO A 73 -16.59 9.80 -8.48
N LEU A 74 -15.55 9.69 -7.66
CA LEU A 74 -14.99 10.77 -6.86
C LEU A 74 -14.46 11.95 -7.70
N TYR A 75 -14.06 11.73 -8.96
CA TYR A 75 -13.52 12.79 -9.81
C TYR A 75 -14.50 13.26 -10.89
N ILE A 76 -15.69 12.66 -10.94
CA ILE A 76 -16.71 13.02 -11.92
C ILE A 76 -17.64 14.06 -11.29
N GLU A 77 -17.67 15.25 -11.88
CA GLU A 77 -18.55 16.32 -11.43
C GLU A 77 -20.02 15.85 -11.44
N GLY A 78 -20.75 16.17 -10.37
CA GLY A 78 -22.14 15.76 -10.20
C GLY A 78 -22.38 14.30 -9.76
N ALA A 79 -21.35 13.43 -9.75
CA ALA A 79 -21.50 12.05 -9.26
C ALA A 79 -21.69 12.00 -7.73
N GLY A 80 -21.00 12.88 -7.01
CA GLY A 80 -20.94 12.87 -5.54
C GLY A 80 -20.20 11.67 -4.97
N TRP A 81 -20.33 11.45 -3.66
CA TRP A 81 -19.69 10.31 -2.98
C TRP A 81 -20.56 9.06 -3.10
N ILE A 82 -20.52 8.43 -4.27
CA ILE A 82 -21.23 7.18 -4.56
C ILE A 82 -20.25 6.07 -4.91
N ASP A 83 -20.62 4.84 -4.60
CA ASP A 83 -19.87 3.65 -5.01
C ASP A 83 -20.03 3.35 -6.51
N GLY A 84 -21.17 3.72 -7.10
CA GLY A 84 -21.58 3.32 -8.44
C GLY A 84 -22.09 1.87 -8.52
N GLU A 85 -22.17 1.15 -7.39
CA GLU A 85 -22.56 -0.26 -7.29
C GLU A 85 -24.07 -0.41 -7.09
N VAL A 86 -24.77 -0.72 -8.19
CA VAL A 86 -26.20 -1.01 -8.12
C VAL A 86 -26.45 -2.52 -8.11
N ILE A 87 -26.02 -3.25 -9.13
CA ILE A 87 -26.44 -4.65 -9.32
C ILE A 87 -25.94 -5.56 -8.18
N GLU A 88 -24.70 -5.39 -7.74
CA GLU A 88 -24.09 -6.26 -6.73
C GLU A 88 -24.71 -6.08 -5.34
N THR A 89 -25.09 -4.85 -4.98
CA THR A 89 -25.80 -4.61 -3.71
C THR A 89 -27.18 -5.27 -3.73
N LEU A 90 -27.88 -5.31 -4.88
CA LEU A 90 -29.14 -6.06 -5.01
C LEU A 90 -28.95 -7.58 -4.93
N TRP A 91 -27.84 -8.13 -5.41
CA TRP A 91 -27.59 -9.58 -5.35
C TRP A 91 -27.59 -10.11 -3.91
N SER A 92 -27.12 -9.32 -2.95
CA SER A 92 -27.16 -9.70 -1.53
C SER A 92 -28.58 -10.03 -1.04
N ILE A 93 -29.58 -9.28 -1.51
CA ILE A 93 -30.99 -9.46 -1.17
C ILE A 93 -31.55 -10.67 -1.95
N LEU A 94 -31.22 -10.78 -3.23
CA LEU A 94 -31.68 -11.88 -4.09
C LEU A 94 -31.11 -13.24 -3.66
N ASN A 95 -29.91 -13.28 -3.09
CA ASN A 95 -29.29 -14.49 -2.57
C ASN A 95 -30.10 -15.16 -1.45
N VAL A 96 -30.92 -14.38 -0.72
CA VAL A 96 -31.83 -14.94 0.29
C VAL A 96 -32.90 -15.81 -0.39
N VAL A 97 -33.41 -15.37 -1.53
CA VAL A 97 -34.49 -16.03 -2.27
C VAL A 97 -33.97 -17.10 -3.22
N SER A 98 -32.72 -16.99 -3.71
CA SER A 98 -32.14 -17.95 -4.66
C SER A 98 -32.14 -19.39 -4.15
N ARG A 99 -31.92 -19.61 -2.85
CA ARG A 99 -31.99 -20.98 -2.27
C ARG A 99 -33.38 -21.61 -2.40
N SER A 100 -34.44 -20.81 -2.39
CA SER A 100 -35.81 -21.31 -2.59
C SER A 100 -36.11 -21.64 -4.05
N THR A 101 -35.41 -21.00 -5.01
CA THR A 101 -35.62 -21.23 -6.45
C THR A 101 -34.97 -22.50 -6.97
N HIS A 102 -34.00 -23.07 -6.25
CA HIS A 102 -33.30 -24.29 -6.67
C HIS A 102 -34.20 -25.52 -6.82
N GLY A 103 -35.26 -25.63 -6.01
CA GLY A 103 -36.20 -26.75 -6.06
C GLY A 103 -37.38 -26.53 -7.03
N MET A 104 -37.46 -25.35 -7.65
CA MET A 104 -38.57 -24.95 -8.51
C MET A 104 -38.29 -25.34 -9.96
N SER A 105 -39.34 -25.49 -10.77
CA SER A 105 -39.18 -25.59 -12.22
C SER A 105 -38.62 -24.28 -12.77
N SER A 106 -37.86 -24.33 -13.87
CA SER A 106 -37.22 -23.14 -14.45
C SER A 106 -38.18 -21.96 -14.70
N PRO A 107 -39.40 -22.16 -15.26
CA PRO A 107 -40.33 -21.04 -15.45
C PRO A 107 -40.79 -20.43 -14.13
N HIS A 108 -41.08 -21.28 -13.14
CA HIS A 108 -41.54 -20.82 -11.83
C HIS A 108 -40.43 -20.09 -11.04
N GLY A 109 -39.19 -20.59 -11.14
CA GLY A 109 -38.02 -19.92 -10.57
C GLY A 109 -37.78 -18.54 -11.19
N GLN A 110 -37.95 -18.40 -12.51
CA GLN A 110 -37.84 -17.12 -13.20
C GLN A 110 -38.92 -16.13 -12.75
N GLU A 111 -40.19 -16.56 -12.72
CA GLU A 111 -41.31 -15.72 -12.27
C GLU A 111 -41.11 -15.21 -10.84
N LEU A 112 -40.60 -16.06 -9.94
CA LEU A 112 -40.33 -15.65 -8.56
C LEU A 112 -39.20 -14.62 -8.48
N LEU A 113 -38.12 -14.81 -9.25
CA LEU A 113 -37.03 -13.82 -9.29
C LEU A 113 -37.51 -12.48 -9.87
N ASP A 114 -38.27 -12.51 -10.96
CA ASP A 114 -38.85 -11.31 -11.58
C ASP A 114 -39.80 -10.59 -10.61
N PHE A 115 -40.60 -11.33 -9.84
CA PHE A 115 -41.45 -10.77 -8.79
C PHE A 115 -40.64 -10.05 -7.70
N GLN A 116 -39.57 -10.67 -7.20
CA GLN A 116 -38.71 -10.05 -6.18
C GLN A 116 -37.95 -8.83 -6.70
N MET A 117 -37.47 -8.88 -7.95
CA MET A 117 -36.83 -7.73 -8.59
C MET A 117 -37.83 -6.56 -8.78
N ASN A 118 -39.06 -6.87 -9.17
CA ASN A 118 -40.13 -5.87 -9.30
C ASN A 118 -40.53 -5.26 -7.94
N ASP A 119 -40.64 -6.07 -6.89
CA ASP A 119 -40.88 -5.57 -5.53
C ASP A 119 -39.75 -4.63 -5.07
N SER A 120 -38.49 -5.01 -5.30
CA SER A 120 -37.33 -4.15 -5.01
C SER A 120 -37.41 -2.81 -5.75
N ASN A 121 -37.76 -2.82 -7.05
CA ASN A 121 -37.95 -1.61 -7.85
C ASN A 121 -39.11 -0.75 -7.30
N PHE A 122 -40.24 -1.37 -6.94
CA PHE A 122 -41.37 -0.68 -6.35
C PHE A 122 -41.02 -0.03 -5.01
N MET A 123 -40.32 -0.78 -4.13
CA MET A 123 -39.87 -0.29 -2.83
C MET A 123 -38.92 0.90 -2.98
N LYS A 124 -38.02 0.88 -3.97
CA LYS A 124 -37.17 2.04 -4.30
C LYS A 124 -37.99 3.25 -4.70
N MET A 125 -38.99 3.09 -5.57
CA MET A 125 -39.84 4.20 -6.01
C MET A 125 -40.58 4.85 -4.84
N ILE A 126 -41.22 4.05 -3.97
CA ILE A 126 -42.00 4.60 -2.85
C ILE A 126 -41.13 5.14 -1.71
N CYS A 127 -39.93 4.57 -1.50
CA CYS A 127 -39.03 4.98 -0.43
C CYS A 127 -38.06 6.10 -0.83
N MET A 128 -37.97 6.44 -2.13
CA MET A 128 -37.00 7.40 -2.66
C MET A 128 -37.03 8.73 -1.91
N GLY A 129 -38.21 9.31 -1.71
CA GLY A 129 -38.35 10.60 -1.02
C GLY A 129 -37.81 10.59 0.41
N ARG A 130 -38.10 9.53 1.18
CA ARG A 130 -37.57 9.38 2.55
C ARG A 130 -36.06 9.17 2.54
N HIS A 131 -35.56 8.35 1.63
CA HIS A 131 -34.13 8.06 1.50
C HIS A 131 -33.33 9.33 1.15
N LEU A 132 -33.79 10.10 0.16
CA LEU A 132 -33.18 11.37 -0.23
C LEU A 132 -33.22 12.41 0.90
N ALA A 133 -34.34 12.51 1.63
CA ALA A 133 -34.45 13.42 2.77
C ALA A 133 -33.46 13.08 3.90
N THR A 134 -33.24 11.79 4.18
CA THR A 134 -32.23 11.36 5.17
C THR A 134 -30.82 11.64 4.68
N LYS A 135 -30.49 11.33 3.42
CA LYS A 135 -29.18 11.64 2.84
C LYS A 135 -28.89 13.14 2.90
N TRP A 136 -29.84 13.97 2.49
CA TRP A 136 -29.71 15.43 2.55
C TRP A 136 -29.39 15.95 3.96
N LYS A 137 -30.05 15.41 4.99
CA LYS A 137 -29.74 15.78 6.39
C LYS A 137 -28.35 15.37 6.82
N ASN A 138 -27.89 14.18 6.43
CA ASN A 138 -26.54 13.71 6.73
C ASN A 138 -25.49 14.57 6.02
N GLU A 139 -25.73 14.90 4.75
CA GLU A 139 -24.87 15.78 3.94
C GLU A 139 -24.87 17.23 4.43
N LEU A 140 -25.88 17.69 5.18
CA LEU A 140 -25.84 19.01 5.82
C LEU A 140 -24.97 19.03 7.09
N LEU A 141 -24.74 17.88 7.73
CA LEU A 141 -24.00 17.77 8.98
C LEU A 141 -22.51 17.45 8.76
N ALA A 142 -22.19 16.64 7.76
CA ALA A 142 -20.82 16.29 7.35
C ALA A 142 -19.88 17.44 6.90
N PRO A 143 -20.31 18.55 6.28
CA PRO A 143 -19.41 19.49 5.58
C PRO A 143 -18.56 20.36 6.51
N ARG A 144 -18.95 20.55 7.77
CA ARG A 144 -18.28 21.53 8.63
C ARG A 144 -16.85 21.13 8.96
N ALA A 145 -16.56 19.84 9.09
CA ALA A 145 -15.21 19.36 9.36
C ALA A 145 -14.35 19.35 8.08
N ALA A 146 -14.91 18.86 6.97
CA ALA A 146 -14.24 18.85 5.67
C ALA A 146 -13.92 20.27 5.17
N GLY A 147 -14.87 21.20 5.30
CA GLY A 147 -14.69 22.61 4.96
C GLY A 147 -13.60 23.28 5.80
N ARG A 148 -13.54 23.04 7.11
CA ARG A 148 -12.44 23.57 7.95
C ARG A 148 -11.07 23.01 7.57
N ALA A 149 -10.99 21.69 7.31
CA ALA A 149 -9.74 21.08 6.86
C ALA A 149 -9.29 21.69 5.53
N PHE A 150 -10.25 21.92 4.62
CA PHE A 150 -10.02 22.58 3.35
C PHE A 150 -9.55 24.02 3.51
N ASP A 151 -10.26 24.83 4.30
CA ASP A 151 -9.92 26.24 4.53
C ASP A 151 -8.53 26.37 5.16
N ASN A 152 -8.19 25.49 6.11
CA ASN A 152 -6.87 25.48 6.73
C ASN A 152 -5.75 25.25 5.70
N LEU A 153 -5.90 24.26 4.82
CA LEU A 153 -4.92 24.01 3.76
C LEU A 153 -4.91 25.12 2.70
N ASN A 154 -6.09 25.58 2.28
CA ASN A 154 -6.24 26.64 1.29
C ASN A 154 -5.62 27.97 1.76
N SER A 155 -5.68 28.26 3.07
CA SER A 155 -5.06 29.44 3.67
C SER A 155 -3.52 29.39 3.68
N GLY A 156 -2.94 28.19 3.61
CA GLY A 156 -1.50 27.98 3.60
C GLY A 156 -0.83 28.19 2.24
N ILE A 157 -1.61 28.37 1.17
CA ILE A 157 -1.10 28.41 -0.21
C ILE A 157 -1.09 29.85 -0.74
N PRO A 158 -0.03 30.27 -1.47
CA PRO A 158 0.00 31.54 -2.17
C PRO A 158 -1.19 31.75 -3.12
N GLU A 159 -1.69 32.98 -3.22
CA GLU A 159 -2.87 33.28 -4.04
C GLU A 159 -2.68 33.02 -5.52
N ALA A 160 -1.46 33.24 -6.05
CA ALA A 160 -1.12 32.96 -7.43
C ALA A 160 -1.26 31.46 -7.78
N GLU A 161 -0.76 30.58 -6.91
CA GLU A 161 -0.84 29.14 -7.11
C GLU A 161 -2.28 28.62 -7.01
N ARG A 162 -3.08 29.17 -6.09
CA ARG A 162 -4.51 28.86 -6.03
C ARG A 162 -5.23 29.19 -7.34
N GLY A 163 -4.91 30.34 -7.93
CA GLY A 163 -5.46 30.76 -9.22
C GLY A 163 -5.11 29.77 -10.33
N ASP A 164 -3.82 29.45 -10.44
CA ASP A 164 -3.33 28.49 -11.45
C ASP A 164 -3.96 27.11 -11.29
N TRP A 165 -4.16 26.63 -10.05
CA TRP A 165 -4.77 25.33 -9.78
C TRP A 165 -6.25 25.29 -10.11
N MET A 166 -7.01 26.35 -9.79
CA MET A 166 -8.41 26.48 -10.19
C MET A 166 -8.53 26.47 -11.72
N ASP A 167 -7.64 27.17 -12.41
CA ASP A 167 -7.64 27.21 -13.88
C ASP A 167 -7.33 25.83 -14.48
N MET A 168 -6.37 25.08 -13.92
CA MET A 168 -6.08 23.71 -14.32
C MET A 168 -7.26 22.77 -14.04
N GLU A 169 -7.91 22.89 -12.88
CA GLU A 169 -9.06 22.05 -12.52
C GLU A 169 -10.21 22.28 -13.50
N HIS A 170 -10.56 23.54 -13.72
CA HIS A 170 -11.60 23.93 -14.66
C HIS A 170 -11.28 23.49 -16.09
N ALA A 171 -10.04 23.66 -16.55
CA ALA A 171 -9.64 23.22 -17.89
C ALA A 171 -9.79 21.72 -18.06
N THR A 172 -9.38 20.94 -17.06
CA THR A 172 -9.45 19.48 -17.09
C THR A 172 -10.88 18.97 -16.98
N LEU A 173 -11.69 19.47 -16.05
CA LEU A 173 -13.09 19.04 -15.90
C LEU A 173 -13.92 19.34 -17.15
N ASN A 174 -13.64 20.44 -17.85
CA ASN A 174 -14.30 20.80 -19.12
C ASN A 174 -13.89 19.90 -20.30
N THR A 175 -12.75 19.20 -20.22
CA THR A 175 -12.20 18.40 -21.32
C THR A 175 -12.18 16.90 -21.05
N GLN A 176 -12.39 16.47 -19.81
CA GLN A 176 -12.27 15.08 -19.35
C GLN A 176 -13.08 14.06 -20.17
N VAL A 177 -14.25 14.46 -20.68
CA VAL A 177 -15.15 13.56 -21.43
C VAL A 177 -14.61 13.29 -22.83
N ASP A 178 -13.94 14.26 -23.43
CA ASP A 178 -13.34 14.12 -24.77
C ASP A 178 -11.91 13.57 -24.69
N ASP A 179 -11.13 14.03 -23.72
CA ASP A 179 -9.79 13.52 -23.41
C ASP A 179 -9.64 13.19 -21.92
N PRO A 180 -9.85 11.91 -21.55
CA PRO A 180 -9.66 11.47 -20.17
C PRO A 180 -8.24 11.68 -19.65
N SER A 181 -7.21 11.77 -20.50
CA SER A 181 -5.83 11.91 -20.02
C SER A 181 -5.56 13.23 -19.30
N THR A 182 -6.40 14.24 -19.50
CA THR A 182 -6.38 15.52 -18.76
C THR A 182 -6.58 15.33 -17.26
N MET A 183 -7.26 14.27 -16.84
CA MET A 183 -7.46 13.92 -15.42
C MET A 183 -6.19 13.37 -14.75
N ASP A 184 -5.12 13.10 -15.51
CA ASP A 184 -3.88 12.58 -14.93
C ASP A 184 -3.17 13.58 -14.02
N ILE A 185 -3.58 14.84 -14.05
CA ILE A 185 -3.17 15.87 -13.09
C ILE A 185 -3.56 15.51 -11.65
N PHE A 186 -4.56 14.64 -11.45
CA PHE A 186 -4.96 14.12 -10.14
C PHE A 186 -4.22 12.84 -9.74
N GLN A 187 -3.31 12.33 -10.59
CA GLN A 187 -2.46 11.21 -10.19
C GLN A 187 -1.30 11.72 -9.35
N LEU A 188 -1.10 11.08 -8.20
CA LEU A 188 0.07 11.29 -7.38
C LEU A 188 1.26 10.59 -8.06
N LYS A 189 2.22 11.39 -8.49
CA LYS A 189 3.51 10.89 -8.93
C LYS A 189 4.34 10.63 -7.67
N THR A 190 4.07 9.52 -7.00
CA THR A 190 4.95 9.10 -5.91
C THR A 190 6.27 8.66 -6.53
N ASN A 191 7.34 9.44 -6.33
CA ASN A 191 8.69 8.99 -6.61
C ASN A 191 9.01 7.90 -5.60
N LYS A 192 8.66 6.66 -5.94
CA LYS A 192 8.91 5.52 -5.08
C LYS A 192 10.39 5.53 -4.70
N ALA A 193 10.67 5.64 -3.41
CA ALA A 193 12.03 5.63 -2.90
C ALA A 193 12.80 4.42 -3.48
N ALA A 194 14.05 4.65 -3.90
CA ALA A 194 14.85 3.64 -4.57
C ALA A 194 14.98 2.39 -3.68
N SER A 195 14.62 1.23 -4.23
CA SER A 195 14.80 -0.06 -3.56
C SER A 195 16.27 -0.46 -3.54
N ILE A 196 16.64 -1.46 -2.72
CA ILE A 196 18.01 -1.98 -2.74
C ILE A 196 18.44 -2.43 -4.14
N GLN A 197 17.53 -3.02 -4.92
CA GLN A 197 17.81 -3.46 -6.30
C GLN A 197 18.10 -2.29 -7.23
N THR A 198 17.32 -1.21 -7.13
CA THR A 198 17.57 0.00 -7.93
C THR A 198 18.91 0.64 -7.56
N VAL A 199 19.18 0.77 -6.25
CA VAL A 199 20.46 1.30 -5.76
C VAL A 199 21.63 0.42 -6.18
N GLU A 200 21.53 -0.90 -6.07
CA GLU A 200 22.58 -1.82 -6.48
C GLU A 200 22.85 -1.72 -7.99
N MET A 201 21.81 -1.63 -8.82
CA MET A 201 21.96 -1.44 -10.27
C MET A 201 22.68 -0.13 -10.61
N ASP A 202 22.30 0.97 -9.95
CA ASP A 202 22.92 2.28 -10.16
C ASP A 202 24.38 2.28 -9.72
N LEU A 203 24.69 1.69 -8.56
CA LEU A 203 26.06 1.53 -8.05
C LEU A 203 26.92 0.68 -8.97
N LEU A 204 26.40 -0.44 -9.48
CA LEU A 204 27.11 -1.28 -10.46
C LEU A 204 27.39 -0.53 -11.76
N GLY A 205 26.45 0.31 -12.23
CA GLY A 205 26.64 1.15 -13.41
C GLY A 205 27.72 2.22 -13.21
N GLN A 206 27.74 2.88 -12.05
CA GLN A 206 28.73 3.90 -11.71
C GLN A 206 30.14 3.29 -11.50
N HIS A 207 30.23 2.13 -10.85
CA HIS A 207 31.50 1.45 -10.58
C HIS A 207 32.09 0.70 -11.76
N ALA A 208 31.34 0.45 -12.84
CA ALA A 208 31.87 -0.18 -14.05
C ALA A 208 33.01 0.62 -14.71
N SER A 209 33.18 1.90 -14.35
CA SER A 209 34.21 2.80 -14.89
C SER A 209 35.28 3.23 -13.87
N SER A 210 35.18 2.80 -12.61
CA SER A 210 36.10 3.21 -11.53
C SER A 210 37.32 2.28 -11.41
N VAL A 211 38.50 2.84 -11.15
CA VAL A 211 39.78 2.11 -11.02
C VAL A 211 40.14 1.85 -9.54
N GLU A 212 39.46 2.50 -8.59
CA GLU A 212 39.90 2.56 -7.18
C GLU A 212 39.41 1.39 -6.31
N THR A 213 38.36 0.68 -6.71
CA THR A 213 37.77 -0.43 -5.94
C THR A 213 37.81 -1.75 -6.72
N PRO A 214 38.08 -2.90 -6.07
CA PRO A 214 38.04 -4.21 -6.73
C PRO A 214 36.70 -4.47 -7.43
N GLN A 215 36.73 -5.06 -8.63
CA GLN A 215 35.52 -5.48 -9.34
C GLN A 215 34.70 -6.45 -8.46
N GLY A 216 33.39 -6.22 -8.35
CA GLY A 216 32.50 -7.07 -7.55
C GLY A 216 32.29 -6.62 -6.11
N THR A 217 32.92 -5.51 -5.68
CA THR A 217 32.76 -4.94 -4.33
C THR A 217 31.30 -4.68 -3.96
N VAL A 218 30.53 -4.05 -4.84
CA VAL A 218 29.10 -3.73 -4.61
C VAL A 218 28.28 -5.01 -4.39
N THR A 219 28.47 -6.01 -5.25
CA THR A 219 27.78 -7.31 -5.13
C THR A 219 28.19 -8.05 -3.86
N TRP A 220 29.46 -7.97 -3.46
CA TRP A 220 29.93 -8.55 -2.21
C TRP A 220 29.26 -7.86 -0.99
N LEU A 221 29.23 -6.53 -0.93
CA LEU A 221 28.53 -5.80 0.13
C LEU A 221 27.03 -6.14 0.18
N ALA A 222 26.33 -6.13 -0.97
CA ALA A 222 24.92 -6.51 -1.07
C ALA A 222 24.67 -7.95 -0.58
N GLN A 223 25.59 -8.88 -0.89
CA GLN A 223 25.54 -10.24 -0.35
C GLN A 223 25.70 -10.25 1.18
N GLY A 224 26.60 -9.45 1.74
CA GLY A 224 26.79 -9.30 3.18
C GLY A 224 25.51 -8.86 3.90
N LEU A 225 24.86 -7.80 3.39
CA LEU A 225 23.58 -7.30 3.91
C LEU A 225 22.47 -8.38 3.80
N SER A 226 22.41 -9.11 2.68
CA SER A 226 21.45 -10.22 2.53
C SER A 226 21.67 -11.35 3.54
N ILE A 227 22.92 -11.66 3.88
CA ILE A 227 23.27 -12.63 4.92
C ILE A 227 22.83 -12.11 6.31
N GLU A 228 23.02 -10.82 6.60
CA GLU A 228 22.56 -10.20 7.85
C GLU A 228 21.04 -10.26 8.04
N GLU A 229 20.29 -9.98 6.97
CA GLU A 229 18.84 -10.11 6.97
C GLU A 229 18.41 -11.56 7.20
N SER A 230 19.06 -12.50 6.49
CA SER A 230 18.83 -13.93 6.65
C SER A 230 19.13 -14.41 8.08
N ALA A 231 20.20 -13.90 8.69
CA ALA A 231 20.55 -14.18 10.08
C ALA A 231 19.48 -13.69 11.04
N THR A 232 19.00 -12.46 10.87
CA THR A 232 17.90 -11.91 11.67
C THR A 232 16.65 -12.80 11.59
N HIS A 233 16.31 -13.27 10.38
CA HIS A 233 15.16 -14.16 10.16
C HIS A 233 15.35 -15.53 10.84
N VAL A 234 16.52 -16.17 10.69
CA VAL A 234 16.81 -17.48 11.27
C VAL A 234 16.86 -17.43 12.79
N MET A 235 17.50 -16.40 13.36
CA MET A 235 17.61 -16.22 14.81
C MET A 235 16.24 -16.00 15.44
N LYS A 236 15.37 -15.21 14.81
CA LYS A 236 13.99 -15.06 15.29
C LYS A 236 13.19 -16.35 15.22
N ASN A 237 13.33 -17.12 14.14
CA ASN A 237 12.68 -18.44 14.04
C ASN A 237 13.15 -19.39 15.15
N LYS A 238 14.46 -19.38 15.45
CA LYS A 238 15.04 -20.16 16.56
C LYS A 238 14.44 -19.73 17.91
N ARG A 239 14.38 -18.43 18.21
CA ARG A 239 13.79 -17.90 19.46
C ARG A 239 12.30 -18.20 19.58
N SER A 240 11.56 -18.21 18.46
CA SER A 240 10.13 -18.55 18.45
C SER A 240 9.82 -20.05 18.57
N LEU A 241 10.86 -20.90 18.54
CA LEU A 241 10.70 -22.35 18.57
C LEU A 241 10.38 -22.80 20.00
N LYS A 242 9.17 -23.32 20.21
CA LYS A 242 8.76 -23.88 21.50
C LYS A 242 9.50 -25.18 21.78
N SER A 243 9.71 -25.51 23.06
CA SER A 243 10.26 -26.81 23.49
C SER A 243 9.47 -28.01 22.92
N THR A 244 8.16 -27.83 22.73
CA THR A 244 7.22 -28.80 22.15
C THR A 244 7.18 -28.86 20.62
N ALA A 245 8.07 -28.14 19.92
CA ALA A 245 8.11 -28.14 18.45
C ALA A 245 8.41 -29.53 17.86
N ILE A 246 7.80 -29.81 16.71
CA ILE A 246 7.96 -31.08 15.98
C ILE A 246 9.37 -31.16 15.40
N ASP A 247 9.94 -32.35 15.30
CA ASP A 247 11.30 -32.59 14.75
C ASP A 247 11.49 -32.00 13.35
N ILE A 248 10.45 -32.00 12.51
CA ILE A 248 10.49 -31.35 11.19
C ILE A 248 10.73 -29.83 11.32
N GLN A 249 10.08 -29.16 12.28
CA GLN A 249 10.27 -27.72 12.49
C GLN A 249 11.67 -27.42 13.03
N LYS A 250 12.16 -28.25 13.96
CA LYS A 250 13.54 -28.19 14.48
C LYS A 250 14.56 -28.38 13.35
N LEU A 251 14.35 -29.37 12.50
CA LEU A 251 15.20 -29.68 11.35
C LEU A 251 15.22 -28.52 10.34
N VAL A 252 14.08 -27.89 10.04
CA VAL A 252 14.03 -26.72 9.13
C VAL A 252 14.87 -25.56 9.67
N VAL A 253 14.83 -25.28 10.97
CA VAL A 253 15.67 -24.24 11.58
C VAL A 253 17.14 -24.65 11.54
N ALA A 254 17.47 -25.89 11.88
CA ALA A 254 18.85 -26.40 11.86
C ALA A 254 19.49 -26.34 10.46
N ILE A 255 18.76 -26.75 9.41
CA ILE A 255 19.23 -26.66 8.02
C ILE A 255 19.49 -25.20 7.62
N ARG A 256 18.61 -24.28 8.01
CA ARG A 256 18.80 -22.85 7.73
C ARG A 256 20.02 -22.28 8.46
N MET A 257 20.27 -22.73 9.69
CA MET A 257 21.46 -22.33 10.45
C MET A 257 22.75 -22.87 9.81
N ASP A 258 22.76 -24.11 9.35
CA ASP A 258 23.90 -24.72 8.65
C ASP A 258 24.21 -23.97 7.34
N TRP A 259 23.18 -23.71 6.53
CA TRP A 259 23.32 -22.93 5.29
C TRP A 259 23.84 -21.51 5.56
N LEU A 260 23.31 -20.85 6.59
CA LEU A 260 23.74 -19.53 7.00
C LEU A 260 25.20 -19.52 7.47
N SER A 261 25.59 -20.50 8.28
CA SER A 261 26.98 -20.67 8.73
C SER A 261 27.94 -20.83 7.53
N SER A 262 27.57 -21.68 6.56
CA SER A 262 28.36 -21.87 5.33
C SER A 262 28.50 -20.58 4.52
N ASN A 263 27.43 -19.78 4.40
CA ASN A 263 27.50 -18.50 3.70
C ASN A 263 28.34 -17.46 4.42
N ILE A 264 28.27 -17.41 5.76
CA ILE A 264 29.09 -16.51 6.57
C ILE A 264 30.57 -16.87 6.40
N SER A 265 30.92 -18.15 6.45
CA SER A 265 32.30 -18.60 6.22
C SER A 265 32.81 -18.17 4.83
N LYS A 266 32.03 -18.42 3.77
CA LYS A 266 32.39 -17.99 2.40
C LYS A 266 32.54 -16.47 2.29
N PHE A 267 31.68 -15.73 2.99
CA PHE A 267 31.74 -14.27 3.00
C PHE A 267 33.02 -13.76 3.70
N ILE A 268 33.35 -14.32 4.86
CA ILE A 268 34.57 -13.99 5.62
C ILE A 268 35.82 -14.36 4.81
N ASP A 269 35.85 -15.53 4.17
CA ASP A 269 36.97 -15.96 3.34
C ASP A 269 37.23 -14.96 2.18
N ALA A 270 36.15 -14.41 1.60
CA ALA A 270 36.22 -13.40 0.54
C ALA A 270 36.60 -12.00 1.04
N ALA A 271 36.43 -11.69 2.33
CA ALA A 271 36.64 -10.35 2.89
C ALA A 271 38.07 -9.83 2.68
N THR A 272 39.08 -10.71 2.74
CA THR A 272 40.49 -10.36 2.51
C THR A 272 40.75 -9.75 1.12
N THR A 273 39.92 -10.10 0.14
CA THR A 273 40.04 -9.59 -1.24
C THR A 273 39.56 -8.15 -1.37
N TYR A 274 38.57 -7.75 -0.56
CA TYR A 274 37.92 -6.44 -0.65
C TYR A 274 38.38 -5.47 0.44
N MET A 275 38.66 -5.95 1.65
CA MET A 275 39.03 -5.13 2.82
C MET A 275 40.53 -5.11 3.13
N GLY A 276 41.36 -5.94 2.46
CA GLY A 276 42.80 -6.04 2.74
C GLY A 276 43.15 -6.96 3.91
N SER A 277 44.36 -6.83 4.47
CA SER A 277 44.83 -7.71 5.56
C SER A 277 43.97 -7.59 6.82
N THR A 278 43.66 -8.73 7.42
CA THR A 278 42.72 -8.94 8.54
C THR A 278 42.82 -7.84 9.60
N ILE A 279 41.82 -6.96 9.63
CA ILE A 279 41.62 -6.05 10.76
C ILE A 279 41.25 -6.92 11.96
N GLU A 280 42.04 -6.86 13.02
CA GLU A 280 41.72 -7.54 14.28
C GLU A 280 40.45 -6.90 14.85
N TYR A 281 39.34 -7.64 14.82
CA TYR A 281 38.10 -7.23 15.47
C TYR A 281 38.35 -7.19 16.98
N HIS A 282 38.53 -5.99 17.53
CA HIS A 282 38.38 -5.79 18.97
C HIS A 282 36.89 -5.90 19.29
N ASP A 283 36.51 -7.04 19.88
CA ASP A 283 35.20 -7.32 20.45
C ASP A 283 34.97 -6.41 21.68
N ASP A 284 34.78 -5.12 21.44
CA ASP A 284 34.47 -4.12 22.47
C ASP A 284 33.09 -3.49 22.25
N THR A 285 32.19 -4.26 21.61
CA THR A 285 30.77 -3.91 21.61
C THR A 285 30.20 -4.41 22.92
N THR A 286 30.18 -3.53 23.93
CA THR A 286 29.28 -3.69 25.07
C THR A 286 27.90 -4.00 24.50
N ALA A 287 27.42 -5.23 24.69
CA ALA A 287 26.06 -5.61 24.36
C ALA A 287 25.15 -4.62 25.09
N ASP A 288 24.61 -3.67 24.34
CA ASP A 288 23.81 -2.59 24.90
C ASP A 288 22.55 -3.22 25.49
N GLU A 289 22.46 -3.18 26.82
CA GLU A 289 21.41 -3.74 27.68
C GLU A 289 20.01 -3.18 27.35
N SER A 290 19.89 -2.29 26.36
CA SER A 290 18.65 -1.64 25.92
C SER A 290 17.78 -2.49 24.97
N GLU A 291 18.33 -3.53 24.32
CA GLU A 291 17.50 -4.51 23.57
C GLU A 291 16.67 -5.40 24.52
N SER A 292 17.01 -5.44 25.81
CA SER A 292 16.46 -6.38 26.79
C SER A 292 15.07 -6.01 27.34
N GLU A 293 14.59 -4.78 27.16
CA GLU A 293 13.36 -4.32 27.84
C GLU A 293 12.05 -4.92 27.24
N TRP A 294 12.11 -5.50 26.04
CA TRP A 294 11.05 -6.37 25.50
C TRP A 294 11.47 -7.84 25.34
N GLU A 295 12.72 -8.18 25.65
CA GLU A 295 13.18 -9.57 25.68
C GLU A 295 12.89 -10.26 27.05
N GLU A 296 12.60 -9.49 28.11
CA GLU A 296 12.40 -10.01 29.49
C GLU A 296 10.95 -10.29 29.93
N GLN A 297 9.93 -10.32 29.05
CA GLN A 297 8.58 -10.76 29.46
C GLN A 297 8.25 -12.23 29.18
N ASN A 298 9.20 -13.02 28.68
CA ASN A 298 9.06 -14.48 28.57
C ASN A 298 10.32 -15.26 28.98
N GLU A 299 11.17 -14.69 29.82
CA GLU A 299 12.26 -15.43 30.45
C GLU A 299 11.67 -16.33 31.54
N ASP A 300 11.32 -17.56 31.16
CA ASP A 300 11.34 -18.69 32.08
C ASP A 300 12.82 -19.02 32.33
N PRO A 301 13.36 -18.83 33.55
CA PRO A 301 14.78 -19.06 33.88
C PRO A 301 15.27 -20.51 33.68
N HIS A 302 14.41 -21.39 33.16
CA HIS A 302 14.66 -22.81 32.92
C HIS A 302 14.33 -23.27 31.48
N SER A 303 14.25 -22.38 30.48
CA SER A 303 14.00 -22.83 29.11
C SER A 303 15.20 -23.57 28.50
N ASP A 304 15.14 -24.90 28.54
CA ASP A 304 15.93 -25.80 27.69
C ASP A 304 15.66 -25.45 26.22
N LEU A 305 16.51 -24.59 25.65
CA LEU A 305 16.44 -24.24 24.23
C LEU A 305 16.54 -25.53 23.40
N PRO A 306 15.55 -25.83 22.54
CA PRO A 306 15.47 -27.11 21.83
C PRO A 306 16.58 -27.36 20.80
N LEU A 307 17.46 -26.39 20.56
CA LEU A 307 18.59 -26.45 19.63
C LEU A 307 19.85 -25.88 20.29
N PRO A 308 21.04 -26.45 20.04
CA PRO A 308 22.29 -25.99 20.64
C PRO A 308 22.56 -24.50 20.35
N PHE A 309 23.26 -23.85 21.27
CA PHE A 309 23.76 -22.50 21.06
C PHE A 309 24.83 -22.53 19.97
N ILE A 310 24.59 -21.84 18.86
CA ILE A 310 25.57 -21.64 17.78
C ILE A 310 25.81 -20.14 17.76
N HIS A 311 27.03 -19.73 18.11
CA HIS A 311 27.46 -18.35 17.99
C HIS A 311 27.72 -18.08 16.51
N LEU A 312 26.95 -17.17 15.90
CA LEU A 312 27.27 -16.71 14.55
C LEU A 312 28.35 -15.62 14.67
N PRO A 313 29.47 -15.72 13.95
CA PRO A 313 30.47 -14.67 13.98
C PRO A 313 29.90 -13.39 13.35
N ALA A 314 30.34 -12.23 13.86
CA ALA A 314 30.00 -10.94 13.28
C ALA A 314 30.51 -10.89 11.83
N LEU A 315 29.69 -10.35 10.93
CA LEU A 315 30.08 -10.20 9.53
C LEU A 315 31.02 -9.00 9.39
N PRO A 316 32.11 -9.13 8.62
CA PRO A 316 33.01 -8.03 8.40
C PRO A 316 32.40 -7.02 7.42
N LEU A 317 31.61 -6.10 7.97
CA LEU A 317 31.00 -4.99 7.25
C LEU A 317 31.58 -3.66 7.74
N SER A 318 31.58 -2.64 6.89
CA SER A 318 32.09 -1.31 7.21
C SER A 318 31.31 -0.69 8.38
N SER A 319 30.00 -0.94 8.46
CA SER A 319 29.17 -0.49 9.59
C SER A 319 29.54 -1.17 10.92
N SER A 320 30.06 -2.40 10.89
CA SER A 320 30.55 -3.09 12.09
C SER A 320 31.89 -2.54 12.60
N LEU A 321 32.66 -1.92 11.71
CA LEU A 321 33.95 -1.31 12.03
C LEU A 321 33.78 0.15 12.47
N GLY A 322 32.76 0.83 11.95
CA GLY A 322 32.45 2.24 12.20
C GLY A 322 33.27 3.20 11.33
N CYS A 323 32.72 4.39 11.09
CA CYS A 323 33.28 5.41 10.18
C CYS A 323 34.77 5.72 10.46
N ARG A 324 35.13 5.92 11.73
CA ARG A 324 36.51 6.26 12.14
C ARG A 324 37.53 5.20 11.73
N ASN A 325 37.25 3.94 12.05
CA ASN A 325 38.15 2.84 11.73
C ASN A 325 38.16 2.57 10.21
N CYS A 326 37.03 2.74 9.52
CA CYS A 326 37.00 2.68 8.05
C CYS A 326 37.94 3.72 7.43
N ASN A 327 37.97 4.94 7.94
CA ASN A 327 38.88 5.98 7.46
C ASN A 327 40.35 5.65 7.77
N GLU A 328 40.65 5.15 8.97
CA GLU A 328 42.01 4.76 9.37
C GLU A 328 42.58 3.61 8.52
N HIS A 329 41.73 2.69 8.07
CA HIS A 329 42.11 1.54 7.25
C HIS A 329 41.93 1.76 5.74
N GLY A 330 41.57 2.97 5.29
CA GLY A 330 41.39 3.28 3.86
C GLY A 330 40.13 2.64 3.24
N LEU A 331 39.15 2.26 4.05
CA LEU A 331 37.87 1.64 3.66
C LEU A 331 36.73 2.67 3.51
N ALA A 332 37.04 3.97 3.40
CA ALA A 332 36.04 5.03 3.30
C ALA A 332 35.11 4.85 2.08
N ALA A 333 35.64 4.41 0.94
CA ALA A 333 34.85 4.14 -0.27
C ALA A 333 33.90 2.93 -0.08
N LEU A 334 34.30 1.92 0.70
CA LEU A 334 33.44 0.79 1.05
C LEU A 334 32.32 1.20 1.99
N ALA A 335 32.63 2.05 2.98
CA ALA A 335 31.66 2.61 3.91
C ALA A 335 30.58 3.42 3.19
N GLU A 336 30.94 4.23 2.19
CA GLU A 336 29.98 4.99 1.38
C GLU A 336 29.07 4.07 0.55
N LEU A 337 29.63 3.03 -0.09
CA LEU A 337 28.84 2.08 -0.85
C LEU A 337 27.86 1.30 0.04
N GLU A 338 28.31 0.90 1.22
CA GLU A 338 27.46 0.24 2.20
C GLU A 338 26.34 1.17 2.68
N LEU A 339 26.64 2.44 2.94
CA LEU A 339 25.64 3.43 3.34
C LEU A 339 24.53 3.57 2.29
N GLN A 340 24.87 3.64 1.00
CA GLN A 340 23.88 3.71 -0.07
C GLN A 340 23.02 2.45 -0.16
N LEU A 341 23.62 1.26 -0.05
CA LEU A 341 22.88 0.00 0.00
C LEU A 341 21.96 -0.07 1.24
N CYS A 342 22.41 0.42 2.40
CA CYS A 342 21.59 0.54 3.61
C CYS A 342 20.37 1.44 3.38
N ILE A 343 20.51 2.56 2.66
CA ILE A 343 19.36 3.43 2.30
C ILE A 343 18.31 2.64 1.50
N GLY A 344 18.74 1.91 0.48
CA GLY A 344 17.84 1.07 -0.32
C GLY A 344 17.11 0.00 0.52
N GLN A 345 17.85 -0.65 1.42
CA GLN A 345 17.31 -1.66 2.34
C GLN A 345 16.32 -1.07 3.36
N VAL A 346 16.62 0.12 3.88
CA VAL A 346 15.73 0.84 4.79
C VAL A 346 14.42 1.22 4.07
N ASN A 347 14.48 1.67 2.81
CA ASN A 347 13.28 1.95 2.02
C ASN A 347 12.40 0.71 1.84
N ASP A 348 13.01 -0.44 1.48
CA ASP A 348 12.28 -1.69 1.28
C ASP A 348 11.67 -2.23 2.58
N THR A 349 12.38 -2.08 3.71
CA THR A 349 11.87 -2.50 5.03
C THR A 349 10.73 -1.61 5.52
N ILE A 350 10.80 -0.29 5.34
CA ILE A 350 9.69 0.62 5.63
C ILE A 350 8.47 0.27 4.77
N HIS A 351 8.66 0.04 3.47
CA HIS A 351 7.57 -0.37 2.59
C HIS A 351 6.91 -1.67 3.07
N SER A 352 7.72 -2.64 3.50
CA SER A 352 7.25 -3.91 4.04
C SER A 352 6.51 -3.75 5.38
N ILE A 353 6.95 -2.82 6.24
CA ILE A 353 6.25 -2.44 7.48
C ILE A 353 4.88 -1.85 7.16
N CYS A 354 4.83 -0.84 6.29
CA CYS A 354 3.58 -0.19 5.85
C CYS A 354 2.59 -1.21 5.28
N PHE A 355 3.09 -2.09 4.39
CA PHE A 355 2.28 -3.14 3.80
C PHE A 355 1.74 -4.13 4.82
N THR A 356 2.57 -4.58 5.77
CA THR A 356 2.13 -5.52 6.81
C THR A 356 1.11 -4.88 7.75
N LEU A 357 1.27 -3.59 8.08
CA LEU A 357 0.30 -2.83 8.88
C LEU A 357 -1.04 -2.69 8.17
N ALA A 358 -1.02 -2.40 6.86
CA ALA A 358 -2.22 -2.33 6.03
C ALA A 358 -2.94 -3.69 5.92
N ASP A 359 -2.22 -4.78 5.64
CA ASP A 359 -2.79 -6.14 5.60
C ASP A 359 -3.42 -6.49 6.96
N LYS A 360 -2.74 -6.16 8.05
CA LYS A 360 -3.25 -6.38 9.41
C LYS A 360 -4.55 -5.61 9.64
N ALA A 361 -4.63 -4.33 9.27
CA ALA A 361 -5.86 -3.53 9.38
C ALA A 361 -7.04 -4.16 8.59
N VAL A 362 -6.79 -4.64 7.37
CA VAL A 362 -7.80 -5.35 6.56
C VAL A 362 -8.23 -6.65 7.21
N LEU A 363 -7.30 -7.44 7.74
CA LEU A 363 -7.62 -8.69 8.43
C LEU A 363 -8.52 -8.44 9.64
N PHE A 364 -8.28 -7.35 10.38
CA PHE A 364 -9.15 -6.93 11.49
C PHE A 364 -10.58 -6.65 11.01
N HIS A 365 -10.74 -5.80 9.98
CA HIS A 365 -12.06 -5.43 9.48
C HIS A 365 -12.80 -6.60 8.83
N THR A 366 -12.16 -7.32 7.92
CA THR A 366 -12.83 -8.32 7.08
C THR A 366 -13.08 -9.64 7.79
N LYS A 367 -12.24 -10.02 8.75
CA LYS A 367 -12.30 -11.34 9.38
C LYS A 367 -12.57 -11.26 10.87
N VAL A 368 -11.88 -10.40 11.62
CA VAL A 368 -12.05 -10.35 13.08
C VAL A 368 -13.43 -9.81 13.45
N CYS A 369 -13.88 -8.71 12.83
CA CYS A 369 -15.18 -8.10 13.14
C CYS A 369 -16.39 -8.94 12.73
N HIS A 370 -16.25 -9.81 11.72
CA HIS A 370 -17.36 -10.58 11.16
C HIS A 370 -17.45 -12.02 11.67
N THR A 371 -16.51 -12.47 12.51
CA THR A 371 -16.49 -13.85 12.99
C THR A 371 -17.18 -13.97 14.35
N SER A 372 -18.33 -14.65 14.38
CA SER A 372 -19.10 -14.89 15.61
C SER A 372 -18.70 -16.18 16.34
N ASN A 373 -18.02 -17.11 15.66
CA ASN A 373 -17.77 -18.45 16.19
C ASN A 373 -16.36 -18.57 16.80
N GLN A 374 -16.25 -19.25 17.94
CA GLN A 374 -15.01 -19.37 18.72
C GLN A 374 -13.82 -19.92 17.92
N SER A 375 -14.02 -20.98 17.12
CA SER A 375 -12.95 -21.57 16.28
C SER A 375 -12.51 -20.64 15.14
N GLY A 376 -13.47 -19.94 14.52
CA GLY A 376 -13.18 -18.93 13.51
C GLY A 376 -12.42 -17.74 14.09
N ASN A 377 -12.76 -17.33 15.31
CA ASN A 377 -12.04 -16.30 16.04
C ASN A 377 -10.59 -16.72 16.30
N THR A 378 -10.36 -17.92 16.84
CA THR A 378 -8.99 -18.41 17.08
C THR A 378 -8.17 -18.50 15.78
N CYS A 379 -8.76 -18.99 14.68
CA CYS A 379 -8.09 -19.04 13.38
C CYS A 379 -7.74 -17.65 12.83
N THR A 380 -8.65 -16.69 13.00
CA THR A 380 -8.45 -15.31 12.53
C THR A 380 -7.41 -14.57 13.35
N TRP A 381 -7.46 -14.71 14.68
CA TRP A 381 -6.42 -14.21 15.58
C TRP A 381 -5.06 -14.85 15.31
N GLY A 382 -5.02 -16.13 14.90
CA GLY A 382 -3.79 -16.77 14.43
C GLY A 382 -3.18 -16.07 13.22
N LYS A 383 -3.99 -15.57 12.27
CA LYS A 383 -3.51 -14.78 11.13
C LYS A 383 -3.00 -13.40 11.54
N VAL A 384 -3.65 -12.76 12.50
CA VAL A 384 -3.18 -11.49 13.08
C VAL A 384 -1.83 -11.69 13.77
N HIS A 385 -1.67 -12.73 14.58
CA HIS A 385 -0.40 -13.07 15.23
C HIS A 385 0.71 -13.38 14.22
N GLN A 386 0.37 -14.02 13.09
CA GLN A 386 1.31 -14.24 11.99
C GLN A 386 1.75 -12.90 11.39
N ALA A 387 0.82 -11.98 11.13
CA ALA A 387 1.14 -10.64 10.65
C ALA A 387 2.01 -9.86 11.66
N ASP A 388 1.75 -9.99 12.96
CA ASP A 388 2.58 -9.39 14.02
C ASP A 388 4.00 -9.96 14.05
N THR A 389 4.13 -11.27 13.86
CA THR A 389 5.44 -11.92 13.76
C THR A 389 6.23 -11.39 12.57
N VAL A 390 5.56 -11.18 11.44
CA VAL A 390 6.15 -10.60 10.22
C VAL A 390 6.52 -9.13 10.43
N LEU A 391 5.62 -8.33 11.00
CA LEU A 391 5.85 -6.92 11.30
C LEU A 391 7.06 -6.72 12.22
N SER A 392 7.13 -7.51 13.30
CA SER A 392 8.24 -7.49 14.23
C SER A 392 9.56 -7.90 13.56
N ARG A 393 9.55 -8.74 12.52
CA ARG A 393 10.78 -9.06 11.74
C ARG A 393 11.26 -7.85 10.97
N HIS A 394 10.38 -7.22 10.18
CA HIS A 394 10.76 -6.04 9.41
C HIS A 394 11.22 -4.88 10.31
N ALA A 395 10.60 -4.72 11.49
CA ALA A 395 11.03 -3.72 12.47
C ALA A 395 12.46 -3.97 13.02
N GLN A 396 12.82 -5.22 13.29
CA GLN A 396 14.19 -5.57 13.73
C GLN A 396 15.21 -5.30 12.62
N ILE A 397 14.89 -5.66 11.38
CA ILE A 397 15.74 -5.42 10.22
C ILE A 397 15.94 -3.91 10.04
N TYR A 398 14.86 -3.12 10.10
CA TYR A 398 14.95 -1.65 10.05
C TYR A 398 15.86 -1.08 11.15
N ARG A 399 15.66 -1.50 12.42
CA ARG A 399 16.48 -1.02 13.55
C ARG A 399 17.96 -1.33 13.34
N LYS A 400 18.28 -2.52 12.81
CA LYS A 400 19.64 -2.92 12.52
C LYS A 400 20.29 -2.01 11.48
N TYR A 401 19.62 -1.76 10.36
CA TYR A 401 20.18 -0.88 9.32
C TYR A 401 20.20 0.59 9.72
N GLN A 402 19.25 1.06 10.55
CA GLN A 402 19.30 2.39 11.13
C GLN A 402 20.51 2.55 12.06
N LYS A 403 20.83 1.53 12.90
CA LYS A 403 22.06 1.51 13.70
C LYS A 403 23.31 1.50 12.81
N ALA A 404 23.31 0.74 11.71
CA ALA A 404 24.41 0.71 10.74
C ALA A 404 24.64 2.10 10.10
N MET A 405 23.57 2.81 9.71
CA MET A 405 23.66 4.17 9.17
C MET A 405 24.25 5.15 10.19
N VAL A 406 23.90 5.02 11.48
CA VAL A 406 24.49 5.84 12.55
C VAL A 406 25.98 5.52 12.75
N ALA A 407 26.38 4.24 12.71
CA ALA A 407 27.77 3.83 12.83
C ALA A 407 28.66 4.30 11.66
N LEU A 408 28.06 4.47 10.49
CA LEU A 408 28.70 5.03 9.29
C LEU A 408 28.69 6.57 9.25
N GLU A 409 28.22 7.25 10.31
CA GLU A 409 28.12 8.72 10.39
C GLU A 409 27.32 9.32 9.21
N ALA A 410 26.18 8.71 8.89
CA ALA A 410 25.26 9.24 7.87
C ALA A 410 24.87 10.71 8.14
N ASP A 411 24.65 11.47 7.07
CA ASP A 411 24.31 12.90 7.15
C ASP A 411 23.09 13.17 8.04
N GLU A 412 23.08 14.32 8.70
CA GLU A 412 22.03 14.71 9.65
C GLU A 412 20.65 14.74 8.96
N THR A 413 20.60 15.14 7.68
CA THR A 413 19.36 15.12 6.88
C THR A 413 18.83 13.70 6.65
N LEU A 414 19.70 12.70 6.48
CA LEU A 414 19.32 11.30 6.35
C LEU A 414 18.82 10.73 7.68
N LEU A 415 19.43 11.11 8.80
CA LEU A 415 19.01 10.68 10.13
C LEU A 415 17.69 11.33 10.58
N GLU A 416 17.40 12.56 10.13
CA GLU A 416 16.08 13.16 10.29
C GLU A 416 15.00 12.44 9.47
N ARG A 417 15.35 11.92 8.28
CA ARG A 417 14.45 11.14 7.42
C ARG A 417 14.20 9.74 8.00
N TYR A 418 15.24 9.03 8.41
CA TYR A 418 15.18 7.66 8.89
C TYR A 418 15.29 7.59 10.42
N LYS A 419 14.19 7.96 11.08
CA LYS A 419 14.13 8.08 12.55
C LYS A 419 14.18 6.74 13.27
N PRO A 420 14.62 6.69 14.54
CA PRO A 420 14.51 5.49 15.37
C PRO A 420 13.05 4.99 15.45
N LEU A 421 12.87 3.68 15.24
CA LEU A 421 11.55 3.04 15.21
C LEU A 421 11.14 2.53 16.60
N ALA A 422 10.38 3.34 17.33
CA ALA A 422 9.77 2.97 18.60
C ALA A 422 8.58 2.01 18.43
N ASP A 423 8.34 1.12 19.40
CA ASP A 423 7.28 0.09 19.31
C ASP A 423 5.87 0.68 19.26
N GLN A 424 5.66 1.87 19.82
CA GLN A 424 4.38 2.58 19.75
C GLN A 424 3.91 2.82 18.31
N TYR A 425 4.85 2.93 17.37
CA TYR A 425 4.62 3.19 15.96
C TYR A 425 4.16 1.95 15.17
N LEU A 426 4.28 0.76 15.75
CA LEU A 426 3.89 -0.52 15.13
C LEU A 426 2.46 -0.95 15.50
N LYS A 427 1.75 -0.15 16.31
CA LYS A 427 0.35 -0.40 16.62
C LYS A 427 -0.53 -0.03 15.42
N VAL A 428 -1.49 -0.90 15.10
CA VAL A 428 -2.48 -0.60 14.05
C VAL A 428 -3.34 0.55 14.55
N MET A 429 -3.22 1.71 13.93
CA MET A 429 -4.09 2.84 14.22
C MET A 429 -5.44 2.68 13.50
N THR A 430 -6.50 3.07 14.19
CA THR A 430 -7.86 3.19 13.64
C THR A 430 -7.92 4.11 12.43
N ALA A 431 -6.98 5.06 12.30
CA ALA A 431 -6.81 5.92 11.12
C ALA A 431 -6.53 5.16 9.82
N ILE A 432 -5.78 4.05 9.88
CA ILE A 432 -5.51 3.16 8.72
C ILE A 432 -6.73 2.26 8.44
N SER A 433 -7.63 2.16 9.42
CA SER A 433 -8.71 1.19 9.49
C SER A 433 -10.06 1.74 8.99
N ASP A 434 -10.22 3.08 8.92
CA ASP A 434 -11.40 3.75 8.35
C ASP A 434 -11.02 4.51 7.07
N PRO A 435 -11.17 3.89 5.88
CA PRO A 435 -10.88 4.57 4.61
C PRO A 435 -11.83 5.73 4.29
N ASN A 436 -12.92 5.89 5.06
CA ASN A 436 -13.85 7.02 4.98
C ASN A 436 -13.71 8.01 6.16
N GLY A 437 -12.72 7.82 7.04
CA GLY A 437 -12.46 8.69 8.18
C GLY A 437 -11.91 10.05 7.74
N SER A 438 -12.29 11.11 8.46
CA SER A 438 -11.85 12.48 8.12
C SER A 438 -10.33 12.66 8.19
N ILE A 439 -9.78 13.63 7.44
CA ILE A 439 -8.36 14.03 7.37
C ILE A 439 -7.71 14.23 8.75
N HIS A 440 -8.48 14.54 9.79
CA HIS A 440 -7.97 14.65 11.16
C HIS A 440 -7.31 13.36 11.68
N HIS A 441 -7.64 12.19 11.13
CA HIS A 441 -7.00 10.92 11.50
C HIS A 441 -5.60 10.74 10.89
N MET A 442 -5.21 11.54 9.89
CA MET A 442 -3.89 11.50 9.27
C MET A 442 -2.81 12.23 10.09
N ALA A 443 -3.21 13.17 10.97
CA ALA A 443 -2.28 13.89 11.85
C ALA A 443 -1.65 12.98 12.93
N ASP A 444 -2.31 11.86 13.23
CA ASP A 444 -1.81 10.84 14.15
C ASP A 444 -0.94 9.78 13.44
N LEU A 445 -0.78 9.85 12.11
CA LEU A 445 0.04 8.89 11.37
C LEU A 445 1.52 8.99 11.77
N THR A 446 2.14 7.84 11.89
CA THR A 446 3.56 7.72 12.18
C THR A 446 4.42 8.37 11.10
N TRP A 447 5.59 8.89 11.47
CA TRP A 447 6.51 9.61 10.59
C TRP A 447 6.84 8.89 9.27
N PHE A 448 6.92 7.55 9.24
CA PHE A 448 7.24 6.80 8.03
C PHE A 448 6.11 6.73 7.00
N TRP A 449 4.89 7.14 7.37
CA TRP A 449 3.78 7.32 6.41
C TRP A 449 3.87 8.65 5.67
N THR A 450 4.63 9.61 6.22
CA THR A 450 4.73 10.98 5.73
C THR A 450 6.17 11.38 5.38
N MET A 451 7.12 10.45 5.40
CA MET A 451 8.54 10.75 5.27
C MET A 451 8.98 11.21 3.87
N ASP A 452 8.26 10.80 2.83
CA ASP A 452 8.55 11.20 1.45
C ASP A 452 7.89 12.55 1.12
N ILE A 453 6.85 12.96 1.88
CA ILE A 453 6.11 14.21 1.69
C ILE A 453 7.03 15.45 1.68
N PRO A 454 8.01 15.64 2.59
CA PRO A 454 8.86 16.83 2.59
C PRO A 454 9.97 16.83 1.54
N ARG A 455 10.38 15.65 1.04
CA ARG A 455 11.43 15.50 0.03
C ARG A 455 10.86 15.59 -1.37
N ASP A 456 9.77 14.87 -1.61
CA ASP A 456 8.88 15.16 -2.73
C ASP A 456 8.49 16.64 -2.65
N ALA A 457 8.42 17.24 -1.43
CA ALA A 457 8.20 18.67 -1.26
C ALA A 457 9.24 19.63 -1.88
N GLN A 458 10.47 19.16 -2.05
CA GLN A 458 11.63 19.98 -2.40
C GLN A 458 12.30 19.54 -3.71
N GLU A 459 12.33 18.24 -4.03
CA GLU A 459 12.89 17.69 -5.28
C GLU A 459 11.88 17.77 -6.44
N SER A 460 10.59 17.61 -6.15
CA SER A 460 9.53 18.08 -7.03
C SER A 460 9.18 19.50 -6.60
N ASP A 461 8.86 20.33 -7.57
CA ASP A 461 8.09 21.54 -7.32
C ASP A 461 6.78 21.04 -6.68
N TRP A 462 6.72 20.94 -5.36
CA TRP A 462 5.62 20.26 -4.66
C TRP A 462 4.42 21.13 -4.43
N MET A 463 4.63 22.44 -4.48
CA MET A 463 3.58 23.39 -4.81
C MET A 463 3.05 23.19 -6.24
N SER A 464 3.61 22.19 -6.92
CA SER A 464 3.29 21.75 -8.25
C SER A 464 2.96 20.24 -8.33
N GLU A 465 2.99 19.52 -7.21
CA GLU A 465 2.40 18.18 -7.03
C GLU A 465 1.17 18.21 -6.10
N CYS A 466 1.08 19.20 -5.21
CA CYS A 466 -0.17 19.70 -4.62
C CYS A 466 -1.05 20.44 -5.65
N ARG A 467 -0.67 20.40 -6.94
CA ARG A 467 -1.15 21.19 -8.08
C ARG A 467 -2.67 21.26 -8.28
N LEU A 468 -3.50 20.49 -7.55
CA LEU A 468 -4.97 20.48 -7.68
C LEU A 468 -5.80 19.98 -6.48
N TYR A 469 -5.21 19.64 -5.32
CA TYR A 469 -6.01 19.00 -4.25
C TYR A 469 -6.96 19.95 -3.49
N ILE A 470 -6.93 21.26 -3.80
CA ILE A 470 -7.43 22.32 -2.92
C ILE A 470 -8.51 23.18 -3.60
N CYS A 471 -9.16 22.72 -4.66
CA CYS A 471 -10.23 23.50 -5.30
C CYS A 471 -11.66 22.95 -5.15
N SER A 472 -11.87 21.71 -4.70
CA SER A 472 -13.21 21.09 -4.68
C SER A 472 -13.93 20.98 -3.34
N GLY A 473 -13.39 21.48 -2.21
CA GLY A 473 -14.02 21.26 -0.90
C GLY A 473 -14.15 19.77 -0.49
N GLN A 474 -13.52 18.86 -1.25
CA GLN A 474 -13.50 17.42 -1.03
C GLN A 474 -12.05 16.97 -0.87
N PHE A 475 -11.56 17.03 0.38
CA PHE A 475 -10.26 16.44 0.70
C PHE A 475 -10.29 14.92 0.51
N LYS A 476 -9.37 14.40 -0.31
CA LYS A 476 -9.20 12.98 -0.59
C LYS A 476 -7.71 12.61 -0.51
N LEU A 477 -7.34 11.80 0.47
CA LEU A 477 -6.04 11.12 0.53
C LEU A 477 -6.32 9.61 0.44
N ILE A 478 -6.45 9.06 -0.77
CA ILE A 478 -6.79 7.64 -0.98
C ILE A 478 -5.58 6.78 -1.36
N GLU A 479 -4.43 7.35 -1.73
CA GLU A 479 -3.30 6.52 -2.16
C GLU A 479 -2.63 5.72 -1.04
N VAL A 480 -2.58 6.25 0.19
CA VAL A 480 -2.09 5.48 1.36
C VAL A 480 -2.99 4.26 1.65
N LEU A 481 -4.26 4.32 1.24
CA LEU A 481 -5.28 3.29 1.45
C LEU A 481 -5.40 2.27 0.30
N SER A 482 -4.57 2.39 -0.75
CA SER A 482 -4.58 1.46 -1.90
C SER A 482 -3.73 0.18 -1.69
N LEU A 483 -2.78 0.19 -0.75
CA LEU A 483 -2.04 -1.01 -0.34
C LEU A 483 -2.92 -2.14 0.23
N PRO A 484 -3.88 -1.88 1.13
CA PRO A 484 -4.73 -2.94 1.68
C PRO A 484 -5.64 -3.63 0.65
N HIS A 485 -5.98 -2.97 -0.47
CA HIS A 485 -6.93 -3.53 -1.43
C HIS A 485 -6.30 -4.38 -2.54
N LYS A 486 -5.03 -4.13 -2.93
CA LYS A 486 -4.25 -5.02 -3.81
C LYS A 486 -4.13 -6.44 -3.24
N LEU A 487 -4.18 -6.57 -1.90
CA LEU A 487 -4.13 -7.82 -1.15
C LEU A 487 -5.42 -8.66 -1.21
N ALA A 488 -6.59 -8.03 -1.37
CA ALA A 488 -7.87 -8.74 -1.46
C ALA A 488 -8.08 -9.38 -2.84
N VAL A 489 -7.67 -8.69 -3.91
CA VAL A 489 -7.81 -9.17 -5.30
C VAL A 489 -6.88 -10.37 -5.58
N HIS A 490 -5.70 -10.43 -4.95
CA HIS A 490 -4.75 -11.53 -5.17
C HIS A 490 -5.07 -12.84 -4.44
N LYS A 491 -6.02 -12.85 -3.48
CA LYS A 491 -6.38 -14.04 -2.68
C LYS A 491 -7.70 -14.70 -3.09
N GLY A 492 -8.31 -14.29 -4.21
CA GLY A 492 -9.61 -14.79 -4.67
C GLY A 492 -9.62 -15.22 -6.14
N SER A 493 -8.95 -16.31 -6.48
CA SER A 493 -9.33 -17.14 -7.65
C SER A 493 -8.76 -18.56 -7.54
N PRO A 494 -9.56 -19.51 -7.05
CA PRO A 494 -9.48 -20.89 -7.50
C PRO A 494 -10.66 -21.19 -8.44
N GLY A 495 -10.35 -21.25 -9.74
CA GLY A 495 -11.01 -22.11 -10.72
C GLY A 495 -12.45 -21.76 -11.16
N SER A 496 -12.56 -21.18 -12.36
CA SER A 496 -13.53 -21.69 -13.33
C SER A 496 -12.77 -22.10 -14.60
N MET A 497 -12.43 -23.39 -14.70
CA MET A 497 -12.25 -24.06 -15.98
C MET A 497 -13.55 -24.82 -16.23
N ASP A 498 -14.15 -24.53 -17.40
CA ASP A 498 -15.23 -25.22 -18.11
C ASP A 498 -16.62 -25.40 -17.45
#